data_AF-A0AA40Y231-F1
#
_entry.id   AF-A0AA40Y231-F1
#
_cell.length_a   1.000
_cell.length_b   1.000
_cell.length_c   1.000
_cell.angle_alpha   90.00
_cell.angle_beta   90.00
_cell.angle_gamma   90.00
#
_symmetry.space_group_name_H-M   'P 1'
#
loop_
_entity.id
_entity.type
_entity.pdbx_description
1 polymer ?
#
loop_
_entity_poly.entity_id
_entity_poly.type
_entity_poly.pdbx_seq_one_letter_code
_entity_poly.pdbx_strand_id
1 'polypeptide(L)'
;MPRSATDPTAPCALRVECMSLDCGGAAIVVELDRTPERAWMKSLKRALQEDDVLEGAQAKFDGRFVYVVGVEGGAHRAQHRVIQALKASAGARAPAASPRRDAGSAVVSGAMPA
;
A
#
# COMPACT_ATOMS: atom_id res chain seq x y z
N MET A 1 17.78 -10.04 13.46
CA MET A 1 17.25 -9.04 12.51
C MET A 1 15.97 -9.62 11.90
N PRO A 2 14.77 -9.10 12.22
CA PRO A 2 13.54 -9.63 11.65
C PRO A 2 13.54 -9.35 10.15
N ARG A 3 13.45 -10.41 9.35
CA ARG A 3 13.23 -10.29 7.91
C ARG A 3 11.79 -9.82 7.78
N SER A 4 11.57 -8.57 7.42
CA SER A 4 10.24 -8.09 7.02
C SER A 4 9.72 -9.12 6.03
N ALA A 5 8.65 -9.82 6.40
CA ALA A 5 8.03 -10.81 5.55
C ALA A 5 7.40 -10.04 4.38
N THR A 6 8.20 -9.77 3.36
CA THR A 6 7.69 -9.34 2.07
C THR A 6 6.85 -10.52 1.59
N ASP A 7 5.55 -10.29 1.46
CA ASP A 7 4.66 -11.26 0.83
C ASP A 7 5.31 -11.63 -0.52
N PRO A 8 5.66 -12.91 -0.78
CA PRO A 8 6.31 -13.30 -2.03
C PRO A 8 5.46 -13.00 -3.28
N THR A 9 4.18 -12.63 -3.05
CA THR A 9 3.21 -12.26 -4.07
C THR A 9 3.21 -10.75 -4.37
N ALA A 10 3.72 -9.91 -3.46
CA ALA A 10 3.73 -8.46 -3.65
C ALA A 10 4.79 -8.05 -4.69
N PRO A 11 4.45 -7.15 -5.62
CA PRO A 11 5.39 -6.66 -6.62
C PRO A 11 6.50 -5.83 -5.97
N CYS A 12 7.73 -6.00 -6.45
CA CYS A 12 8.92 -5.31 -5.99
C CYS A 12 9.29 -4.18 -6.94
N ALA A 13 9.65 -3.01 -6.40
CA ALA A 13 10.17 -1.91 -7.20
C ALA A 13 11.61 -2.22 -7.65
N LEU A 14 11.83 -2.27 -8.95
CA LEU A 14 13.14 -2.41 -9.59
C LEU A 14 13.85 -1.07 -9.69
N ARG A 15 13.11 -0.02 -10.08
CA ARG A 15 13.62 1.34 -10.27
C ARG A 15 12.59 2.35 -9.79
N VAL A 16 13.08 3.43 -9.18
CA VAL A 16 12.28 4.58 -8.77
C VAL A 16 12.99 5.83 -9.27
N GLU A 17 12.41 6.47 -10.27
CA GLU A 17 12.96 7.67 -10.91
C GLU A 17 12.09 8.87 -10.59
N CYS A 18 12.72 9.99 -10.23
CA CYS A 18 12.02 11.23 -9.90
C CYS A 18 12.44 12.33 -10.88
N MET A 19 11.44 13.01 -11.44
CA MET A 19 11.59 14.09 -12.40
C MET A 19 10.96 15.35 -11.82
N SER A 20 11.74 16.42 -11.65
CA SER A 20 11.20 17.74 -11.33
C SER A 20 10.41 18.27 -12.52
N LEU A 21 9.27 18.92 -12.25
CA LEU A 21 8.43 19.55 -13.25
C LEU A 21 8.63 21.06 -13.22
N ASP A 22 8.54 21.71 -14.38
CA ASP A 22 8.74 23.17 -14.50
C ASP A 22 7.68 23.98 -13.74
N CYS A 23 6.54 23.38 -13.42
CA CYS A 23 5.49 23.98 -12.60
C CYS A 23 5.78 23.94 -11.08
N GLY A 24 6.95 23.45 -10.66
CA GLY A 24 7.37 23.40 -9.24
C GLY A 24 7.09 22.08 -8.52
N GLY A 25 6.38 21.15 -9.16
CA GLY A 25 6.08 19.81 -8.64
C GLY A 25 7.10 18.73 -9.04
N ALA A 26 6.78 17.48 -8.73
CA ALA A 26 7.54 16.31 -9.15
C ALA A 26 6.63 15.22 -9.73
N ALA A 27 7.17 14.50 -10.72
CA ALA A 27 6.64 13.24 -11.20
C ALA A 27 7.59 12.11 -10.78
N ILE A 28 7.03 10.96 -10.41
CA ILE A 28 7.78 9.78 -10.03
C ILE A 28 7.31 8.62 -10.87
N VAL A 29 8.27 7.90 -11.44
CA VAL A 29 8.01 6.67 -12.19
C VAL A 29 8.63 5.51 -11.42
N VAL A 30 7.80 4.51 -11.13
CA VAL A 30 8.20 3.27 -10.48
C VAL A 30 8.08 2.15 -11.49
N GLU A 31 9.18 1.45 -11.73
CA GLU A 31 9.20 0.21 -12.49
C GLU A 31 9.15 -0.97 -11.51
N LEU A 32 8.17 -1.87 -11.70
CA LEU A 32 7.98 -3.07 -10.89
C LEU A 32 8.53 -4.31 -11.60
N ASP A 33 8.85 -5.35 -10.83
CA ASP A 33 9.27 -6.65 -11.35
C ASP A 33 8.16 -7.38 -12.13
N ARG A 34 6.90 -7.10 -11.80
CA ARG A 34 5.70 -7.67 -12.40
C ARG A 34 4.54 -6.68 -12.42
N THR A 35 3.52 -6.99 -13.22
CA THR A 35 2.26 -6.25 -13.21
C THR A 35 1.58 -6.44 -11.83
N PRO A 36 1.27 -5.35 -11.10
CA PRO A 36 0.63 -5.44 -9.79
C PRO A 36 -0.81 -5.95 -9.90
N GLU A 37 -1.33 -6.57 -8.84
CA GLU A 37 -2.75 -6.93 -8.76
C GLU A 37 -3.63 -5.77 -8.30
N ARG A 38 -4.94 -5.81 -8.61
CA ARG A 38 -5.89 -4.75 -8.23
C ARG A 38 -5.93 -4.46 -6.73
N ALA A 39 -5.74 -5.48 -5.89
CA ALA A 39 -5.71 -5.31 -4.43
C ALA A 39 -4.50 -4.48 -3.99
N TRP A 40 -3.32 -4.82 -4.51
CA TRP A 40 -2.09 -4.06 -4.24
C TRP A 40 -2.17 -2.63 -4.76
N MET A 41 -2.70 -2.43 -5.99
CA MET A 41 -2.90 -1.09 -6.56
C MET A 41 -3.78 -0.21 -5.66
N LYS A 42 -4.85 -0.77 -5.08
CA LYS A 42 -5.71 -0.07 -4.13
C LYS A 42 -4.97 0.28 -2.84
N SER A 43 -4.18 -0.65 -2.30
CA SER A 43 -3.36 -0.41 -1.11
C SER A 43 -2.34 0.69 -1.33
N LEU A 44 -1.68 0.72 -2.50
CA LEU A 44 -0.73 1.80 -2.83
C LEU A 44 -1.44 3.15 -2.95
N LYS A 45 -2.56 3.22 -3.68
CA LYS A 45 -3.36 4.47 -3.78
C LYS A 45 -3.77 4.98 -2.41
N ARG A 46 -4.20 4.08 -1.52
CA ARG A 46 -4.57 4.44 -0.13
C ARG A 46 -3.36 4.98 0.64
N ALA A 47 -2.22 4.29 0.59
CA ALA A 47 -1.00 4.72 1.27
C ALA A 47 -0.48 6.09 0.77
N LEU A 48 -0.67 6.41 -0.51
CA LEU A 48 -0.34 7.72 -1.05
C LEU A 48 -1.32 8.82 -0.56
N GLN A 49 -2.59 8.49 -0.40
CA GLN A 49 -3.61 9.43 0.11
C GLN A 49 -3.51 9.67 1.63
N GLU A 50 -2.98 8.70 2.38
CA GLU A 50 -2.75 8.80 3.83
C GLU A 50 -1.53 9.66 4.17
N ASP A 51 -0.64 9.97 3.21
CA ASP A 51 0.52 10.84 3.43
C ASP A 51 0.17 12.29 3.04
N ASP A 52 0.07 13.18 4.04
CA ASP A 52 -0.28 14.59 3.86
C ASP A 52 0.68 15.33 2.89
N VAL A 53 1.93 14.86 2.73
CA VAL A 53 2.88 15.47 1.78
C VAL A 53 2.53 15.12 0.33
N LEU A 54 1.81 14.02 0.12
CA LEU A 54 1.34 13.55 -1.18
C LEU A 54 -0.13 13.91 -1.41
N GLU A 55 -0.70 14.81 -0.59
CA GLU A 55 -2.08 15.27 -0.74
C GLU A 55 -2.28 15.89 -2.14
N GLY A 56 -3.09 15.21 -2.97
CA GLY A 56 -3.31 15.59 -4.38
C GLY A 56 -2.54 14.76 -5.41
N ALA A 57 -1.57 13.94 -4.98
CA ALA A 57 -0.83 13.07 -5.88
C ALA A 57 -1.72 11.98 -6.50
N GLN A 58 -1.60 11.79 -7.81
CA GLN A 58 -2.35 10.78 -8.55
C GLN A 58 -1.44 9.64 -8.99
N ALA A 59 -1.86 8.41 -8.71
CA ALA A 59 -1.18 7.20 -9.18
C ALA A 59 -1.91 6.59 -10.39
N LYS A 60 -1.21 6.54 -11.52
CA LYS A 60 -1.62 5.85 -12.75
C LYS A 60 -0.80 4.57 -12.92
N PHE A 61 -1.45 3.49 -13.35
CA PHE A 61 -0.85 2.18 -13.51
C PHE A 61 -0.90 1.78 -14.99
N ASP A 62 0.23 1.32 -15.53
CA ASP A 62 0.36 0.85 -16.91
C ASP A 62 1.31 -0.36 -16.96
N GLY A 63 0.74 -1.56 -17.06
CA GLY A 63 1.51 -2.80 -16.92
C GLY A 63 2.30 -2.81 -15.60
N ARG A 64 3.63 -2.88 -15.70
CA ARG A 64 4.55 -2.87 -14.55
C ARG A 64 4.99 -1.46 -14.11
N PHE A 65 4.52 -0.42 -14.76
CA PHE A 65 4.89 0.96 -14.45
C PHE A 65 3.81 1.65 -13.62
N VAL A 66 4.24 2.39 -12.61
CA VAL A 66 3.39 3.27 -11.80
C VAL A 66 3.89 4.69 -11.94
N TYR A 67 3.01 5.59 -12.35
CA TYR A 67 3.28 7.02 -12.49
C TYR A 67 2.57 7.74 -11.35
N VAL A 68 3.34 8.40 -10.50
CA VAL A 68 2.84 9.27 -9.44
C VAL A 68 3.10 10.72 -9.89
N VAL A 69 2.03 11.48 -10.08
CA VAL A 69 2.09 12.87 -10.56
C VAL A 69 1.35 13.81 -9.61
N GLY A 70 1.68 15.10 -9.64
CA GLY A 70 1.06 16.10 -8.75
C GLY A 70 1.62 16.07 -7.33
N VAL A 71 2.87 15.65 -7.16
CA VAL A 71 3.55 15.73 -5.86
C VAL A 71 4.13 17.13 -5.70
N GLU A 72 3.66 17.84 -4.70
CA GLU A 72 4.15 19.16 -4.32
C GLU A 72 5.30 19.05 -3.31
N GLY A 73 6.29 19.94 -3.41
CA GLY A 73 7.40 19.99 -2.47
C GLY A 73 8.54 19.01 -2.77
N GLY A 74 9.39 19.38 -3.73
CA GLY A 74 10.77 18.89 -3.87
C GLY A 74 10.96 17.39 -4.18
N ALA A 75 11.60 17.10 -5.31
CA ALA A 75 11.86 15.75 -5.84
C ALA A 75 12.37 14.72 -4.79
N HIS A 76 13.29 15.11 -3.92
CA HIS A 76 13.92 14.17 -2.99
C HIS A 76 12.98 13.70 -1.86
N ARG A 77 12.12 14.60 -1.33
CA ARG A 77 11.10 14.20 -0.35
C ARG A 77 10.07 13.30 -1.00
N ALA A 78 9.60 13.68 -2.19
CA ALA A 78 8.61 12.94 -2.96
C ALA A 78 9.06 11.49 -3.20
N GLN A 79 10.31 11.29 -3.65
CA GLN A 79 10.86 9.95 -3.89
C GLN A 79 10.89 9.09 -2.62
N HIS A 80 11.35 9.66 -1.49
CA HIS A 80 11.40 8.93 -0.22
C HIS A 80 9.99 8.54 0.26
N ARG A 81 8.98 9.40 0.10
CA ARG A 81 7.59 9.10 0.48
C ARG A 81 6.98 8.01 -0.39
N VAL A 82 7.19 8.04 -1.70
CA VAL A 82 6.72 6.97 -2.60
C VAL A 82 7.35 5.63 -2.22
N ILE A 83 8.64 5.59 -1.87
CA ILE A 83 9.29 4.37 -1.39
C ILE A 83 8.65 3.84 -0.10
N GLN A 84 8.24 4.71 0.82
CA GLN A 84 7.52 4.30 2.04
C GLN A 84 6.12 3.78 1.72
N ALA A 85 5.37 4.45 0.83
CA ALA A 85 4.06 4.00 0.39
C ALA A 85 4.12 2.62 -0.29
N LEU A 86 5.15 2.37 -1.10
CA LEU A 86 5.41 1.06 -1.72
C LEU A 86 5.63 -0.02 -0.64
N LYS A 87 6.43 0.26 0.38
CA LYS A 87 6.63 -0.67 1.51
C LYS A 87 5.35 -0.94 2.29
N ALA A 88 4.55 0.09 2.55
CA ALA A 88 3.26 -0.05 3.23
C ALA A 88 2.28 -0.92 2.41
N SER A 89 2.28 -0.75 1.08
CA SER A 89 1.42 -1.52 0.18
C SER A 89 1.78 -3.01 0.09
N ALA A 90 3.05 -3.37 0.30
CA ALA A 90 3.52 -4.75 0.32
C ALA A 90 3.10 -5.55 1.57
N GLY A 91 2.74 -4.86 2.68
CA GLY A 91 2.27 -5.48 3.92
C GLY A 91 0.74 -5.49 4.10
N ALA A 92 0.01 -4.80 3.22
CA ALA A 92 -1.44 -4.65 3.32
C ALA A 92 -2.17 -5.88 2.75
N ARG A 93 -2.14 -6.99 3.49
CA ARG A 93 -3.06 -8.11 3.27
C ARG A 93 -4.48 -7.56 3.47
N ALA A 94 -5.33 -7.68 2.44
CA ALA A 94 -6.75 -7.34 2.56
C ALA A 94 -7.34 -8.11 3.77
N PRO A 95 -8.17 -7.49 4.62
CA PRO A 95 -8.85 -8.26 5.65
C PRO A 95 -9.70 -9.31 4.93
N ALA A 96 -9.35 -10.58 5.13
CA ALA A 96 -10.18 -11.68 4.70
C ALA A 96 -11.57 -11.44 5.30
N ALA A 97 -12.59 -11.39 4.46
CA ALA A 97 -13.98 -11.37 4.92
C ALA A 97 -14.18 -12.58 5.82
N SER A 98 -14.17 -12.37 7.14
CA SER A 98 -14.47 -13.40 8.10
C SER A 98 -15.89 -13.88 7.83
N PRO A 99 -16.14 -15.18 7.58
CA PRO A 99 -17.51 -15.67 7.60
C PRO A 99 -18.01 -15.49 9.04
N ARG A 100 -19.05 -14.66 9.21
CA ARG A 100 -19.84 -14.62 10.45
C ARG A 100 -20.39 -16.03 10.67
N ARG A 101 -19.69 -16.82 11.49
CA ARG A 101 -20.26 -18.04 12.07
C ARG A 101 -21.11 -17.61 13.25
N ASP A 102 -22.40 -17.55 12.97
CA ASP A 102 -23.44 -18.22 13.75
C ASP A 102 -23.12 -18.36 15.25
N ALA A 103 -23.55 -17.38 16.05
CA ALA A 103 -23.74 -17.56 17.49
C ALA A 103 -25.12 -18.21 17.70
N GLY A 104 -25.22 -19.48 17.34
CA GLY A 104 -26.33 -20.35 17.69
C GLY A 104 -26.24 -20.79 19.14
N SER A 105 -27.13 -20.23 19.97
CA SER A 105 -27.93 -20.87 21.02
C SER A 105 -27.36 -21.97 21.94
N ALA A 106 -27.53 -21.73 23.26
CA ALA A 106 -27.90 -22.69 24.34
C ALA A 106 -26.85 -23.76 24.76
N VAL A 107 -26.68 -24.23 25.99
CA VAL A 107 -27.35 -24.10 27.32
C VAL A 107 -26.56 -24.99 28.32
N VAL A 108 -26.60 -24.60 29.61
CA VAL A 108 -26.54 -25.38 30.88
C VAL A 108 -25.31 -26.24 31.26
N SER A 109 -24.73 -25.95 32.43
CA SER A 109 -25.00 -26.65 33.71
C SER A 109 -23.74 -26.86 34.57
N GLY A 110 -23.88 -26.71 35.90
CA GLY A 110 -22.97 -27.32 36.87
C GLY A 110 -22.57 -26.44 38.07
N ALA A 111 -23.39 -26.46 39.12
CA ALA A 111 -23.08 -25.94 40.45
C ALA A 111 -21.98 -26.79 41.14
N MET A 112 -21.20 -26.17 42.05
CA MET A 112 -20.23 -26.84 42.92
C MET A 112 -20.47 -26.48 44.40
N PRO A 113 -20.06 -27.33 45.36
CA PRO A 113 -20.62 -27.43 46.72
C PRO A 113 -19.77 -26.72 47.79
N ALA A 114 -20.40 -26.44 48.94
CA ALA A 114 -19.81 -26.46 50.29
C ALA A 114 -20.93 -26.53 51.33
#